data_AF-A0A1G9N476-F1
#
_entry.id   AF-A0A1G9N476-F1
#
_cell.length_a   1.000
_cell.length_b   1.000
_cell.length_c   1.000
_cell.angle_alpha   90.00
_cell.angle_beta   90.00
_cell.angle_gamma   90.00
#
_symmetry.space_group_name_H-M   'P 1'
#
loop_
_entity.id
_entity.type
_entity.pdbx_description
1 polymer ?
#
loop_
_entity_poly.entity_id
_entity_poly.type
_entity_poly.pdbx_seq_one_letter_code
_entity_poly.pdbx_strand_id
1 'polypeptide(L)'
;MSRQWWGARTLAAGVLAGGIAITGTVPAAAADAPSAWAAGSAGPAGRQAGELPPELAAAVEETRLRVTSMAKTHPAAEVRTSAWNALRSSRGDEALAEWLAPGGGFDYAKQRARDTRARNRAFCERVVATHTVGFSPEVRAAAARALKGSAADQAAFVRTGYAEAQQRDRAAREAGERQRLEVAAGDRDFVRARGESDPGEQVRVAARWALRPGAADPDVEEFFGYGWAAGAALDLEAYRTRVADAETMRHHTLTLLVREATAAEAAVQGAADAARARAEAERAWKAVSEHAEAARRGWAEEQAAAAAQAEHWRAVALLSRDSAEQLWKAVSGTAESHRDAWAGELAGAERASAFWKAMFDRAQDGESRTRG
;
A
#
# COMPACT_ATOMS: atom_id res chain seq x y z
N MET A 1 25.64 -26.25 55.39
CA MET A 1 26.46 -26.38 54.16
C MET A 1 25.70 -25.71 53.02
N SER A 2 26.08 -24.46 52.74
CA SER A 2 25.44 -23.57 51.75
C SER A 2 26.00 -23.85 50.36
N ARG A 3 25.14 -24.00 49.34
CA ARG A 3 25.54 -24.12 47.92
C ARG A 3 25.24 -22.81 47.21
N GLN A 4 26.30 -22.07 46.91
CA GLN A 4 26.30 -20.92 46.00
C GLN A 4 26.41 -21.45 44.55
N TRP A 5 25.57 -20.92 43.66
CA TRP A 5 25.73 -21.04 42.20
C TRP A 5 25.71 -19.63 41.62
N TRP A 6 26.89 -19.10 41.33
CA TRP A 6 27.15 -18.08 40.31
C TRP A 6 27.59 -18.87 39.07
N GLY A 7 27.25 -18.58 37.81
CA GLY A 7 26.81 -17.36 37.17
C GLY A 7 27.54 -17.31 35.83
N ALA A 8 26.82 -17.27 34.71
CA ALA A 8 27.30 -16.78 33.41
C ALA A 8 26.12 -16.71 32.44
N ARG A 9 25.44 -15.56 32.40
CA ARG A 9 24.55 -15.19 31.30
C ARG A 9 25.31 -14.25 30.39
N THR A 10 25.66 -14.73 29.21
CA THR A 10 26.14 -13.93 28.09
C THR A 10 24.98 -13.07 27.57
N LEU A 11 25.13 -11.74 27.64
CA LEU A 11 24.27 -10.77 26.99
C LEU A 11 24.61 -10.73 25.50
N ALA A 12 23.76 -11.33 24.66
CA ALA A 12 23.73 -11.04 23.24
C ALA A 12 22.73 -9.90 23.02
N ALA A 13 23.25 -8.70 22.76
CA ALA A 13 22.46 -7.56 22.32
C ALA A 13 22.08 -7.76 20.85
N GLY A 14 20.89 -8.30 20.60
CA GLY A 14 20.29 -8.39 19.26
C GLY A 14 19.59 -7.08 18.92
N VAL A 15 20.16 -6.31 17.99
CA VAL A 15 19.47 -5.22 17.30
C VAL A 15 18.40 -5.84 16.41
N LEU A 16 17.13 -5.74 16.81
CA LEU A 16 15.99 -6.08 15.96
C LEU A 16 15.28 -4.78 15.57
N ALA A 17 15.64 -4.30 14.37
CA ALA A 17 14.79 -3.39 13.62
C ALA A 17 13.48 -4.14 13.33
N GLY A 18 12.37 -3.60 13.84
CA GLY A 18 11.02 -4.11 13.60
C GLY A 18 10.64 -4.01 12.13
N GLY A 19 11.03 -5.01 11.35
CA GLY A 19 10.37 -5.34 10.11
C GLY A 19 9.03 -5.98 10.47
N ILE A 20 7.94 -5.29 10.17
CA ILE A 20 6.59 -5.86 10.21
C ILE A 20 6.59 -7.00 9.19
N ALA A 21 6.65 -8.24 9.68
CA ALA A 21 6.39 -9.42 8.89
C ALA A 21 4.88 -9.53 8.71
N ILE A 22 4.38 -9.12 7.54
CA ILE A 22 3.01 -9.37 7.10
C ILE A 22 2.92 -10.88 6.82
N THR A 23 2.50 -11.66 7.81
CA THR A 23 2.14 -13.07 7.60
C THR A 23 0.72 -13.16 7.07
N GLY A 24 0.52 -12.67 5.85
CA GLY A 24 -0.55 -13.13 4.98
C GLY A 24 0.01 -14.27 4.15
N THR A 25 -0.58 -15.45 4.22
CA THR A 25 -0.30 -16.55 3.28
C THR A 25 -0.81 -16.16 1.90
N VAL A 26 -0.01 -15.37 1.19
CA VAL A 26 -0.06 -15.22 -0.26
C VAL A 26 0.62 -16.48 -0.82
N PRO A 27 0.03 -17.19 -1.81
CA PRO A 27 0.78 -18.26 -2.47
C PRO A 27 2.08 -17.66 -3.01
N ALA A 28 3.19 -18.38 -2.81
CA ALA A 28 4.51 -17.97 -3.26
C ALA A 28 4.54 -17.87 -4.80
N ALA A 29 4.12 -16.73 -5.34
CA ALA A 29 4.55 -16.24 -6.62
C ALA A 29 5.86 -15.50 -6.37
N ALA A 30 6.96 -16.12 -6.75
CA ALA A 30 8.27 -15.50 -6.80
C ALA A 30 8.16 -14.13 -7.45
N ALA A 31 8.80 -13.12 -6.84
CA ALA A 31 9.09 -11.87 -7.50
C ALA A 31 10.16 -12.13 -8.57
N ASP A 32 9.77 -12.83 -9.62
CA ASP A 32 10.45 -12.80 -10.90
C ASP A 32 10.25 -11.40 -11.45
N ALA A 33 11.36 -10.65 -11.54
CA ALA A 33 11.45 -9.61 -12.56
C ALA A 33 11.01 -10.25 -13.89
N PRO A 34 10.21 -9.59 -14.75
CA PRO A 34 9.85 -10.17 -16.03
C PRO A 34 11.12 -10.34 -16.86
N SER A 35 11.69 -11.54 -16.79
CA SER A 35 12.68 -12.07 -17.72
C SER A 35 11.92 -12.57 -18.94
N ALA A 36 11.39 -11.62 -19.69
CA ALA A 36 11.09 -11.81 -21.11
C ALA A 36 12.01 -10.80 -21.80
N TRP A 37 13.07 -11.21 -22.49
CA TRP A 37 12.96 -11.96 -23.74
C TRP A 37 14.14 -12.91 -23.94
N ALA A 38 13.82 -14.20 -24.05
CA ALA A 38 14.71 -15.21 -24.62
C ALA A 38 13.91 -16.07 -25.61
N ALA A 39 13.65 -15.50 -26.79
CA ALA A 39 13.45 -16.29 -28.00
C ALA A 39 14.60 -15.91 -28.94
N GLY A 40 15.67 -16.71 -28.90
CA GLY A 40 16.88 -16.47 -29.68
C GLY A 40 17.84 -17.63 -29.50
N SER A 41 17.63 -18.67 -30.31
CA SER A 41 18.61 -19.66 -30.77
C SER A 41 20.01 -19.60 -30.16
N ALA A 42 20.34 -20.58 -29.32
CA ALA A 42 21.72 -20.92 -28.99
C ALA A 42 22.46 -21.44 -30.24
N GLY A 43 23.18 -20.55 -30.92
CA GLY A 43 24.20 -20.91 -31.91
C GLY A 43 25.59 -20.91 -31.25
N PRO A 44 26.53 -21.78 -31.69
CA PRO A 44 27.84 -21.89 -31.07
C PRO A 44 28.70 -20.64 -31.33
N ALA A 45 29.57 -20.37 -30.35
CA ALA A 45 30.60 -19.35 -30.36
C ALA A 45 31.44 -19.36 -31.64
N GLY A 46 31.72 -18.16 -32.16
CA GLY A 46 32.61 -17.97 -33.32
C GLY A 46 32.25 -16.79 -34.21
N ARG A 47 31.71 -15.68 -33.67
CA ARG A 47 31.63 -14.44 -34.44
C ARG A 47 32.97 -13.72 -34.26
N GLN A 48 33.81 -13.77 -35.30
CA GLN A 48 34.94 -12.86 -35.41
C GLN A 48 34.43 -11.44 -35.18
N ALA A 49 35.06 -10.73 -34.24
CA ALA A 49 34.81 -9.31 -34.01
C ALA A 49 35.23 -8.55 -35.27
N GLY A 50 34.30 -8.43 -36.23
CA GLY A 50 34.43 -7.40 -37.24
C GLY A 50 34.49 -6.07 -36.50
N GLU A 51 35.53 -5.27 -36.77
CA GLU A 51 35.63 -3.92 -36.24
C GLU A 51 34.28 -3.22 -36.46
N LEU A 52 33.67 -2.77 -35.36
CA LEU A 52 32.47 -1.95 -35.44
C LEU A 52 32.79 -0.73 -36.31
N PRO A 53 31.85 -0.29 -37.16
CA PRO A 53 32.01 0.99 -37.85
C PRO A 53 32.42 2.08 -36.85
N PRO A 54 33.36 2.97 -37.18
CA PRO A 54 33.90 3.95 -36.24
C PRO A 54 32.82 4.84 -35.61
N GLU A 55 31.74 5.12 -36.35
CA GLU A 55 30.58 5.85 -35.87
C GLU A 55 29.82 5.10 -34.75
N LEU A 56 29.64 3.78 -34.91
CA LEU A 56 28.98 2.94 -33.92
C LEU A 56 29.85 2.79 -32.67
N ALA A 57 31.17 2.63 -32.84
CA ALA A 57 32.12 2.61 -31.72
C ALA A 57 32.09 3.92 -30.92
N ALA A 58 32.03 5.07 -31.61
CA ALA A 58 31.91 6.38 -30.97
C ALA A 58 30.58 6.53 -30.20
N ALA A 59 29.45 6.11 -30.77
CA ALA A 59 28.14 6.16 -30.11
C ALA A 59 28.08 5.27 -28.85
N VAL A 60 28.72 4.10 -28.89
CA VAL A 60 28.86 3.21 -27.73
C VAL A 60 29.68 3.86 -26.62
N GLU A 61 30.81 4.49 -26.97
CA GLU A 61 31.65 5.16 -25.97
C GLU A 61 30.94 6.38 -25.37
N GLU A 62 30.23 7.18 -26.18
CA GLU A 62 29.40 8.28 -25.67
C GLU A 62 28.33 7.77 -24.71
N THR A 63 27.67 6.67 -25.07
CA THR A 63 26.68 6.00 -24.21
C THR A 63 27.30 5.62 -22.87
N ARG A 64 28.48 4.99 -22.88
CA ARG A 64 29.21 4.60 -21.67
C ARG A 64 29.60 5.81 -20.81
N LEU A 65 30.11 6.88 -21.41
CA LEU A 65 30.45 8.12 -20.71
C LEU A 65 29.21 8.75 -20.07
N ARG A 66 28.08 8.76 -20.78
CA ARG A 66 26.82 9.30 -20.28
C ARG A 66 26.28 8.50 -19.10
N VAL A 67 26.25 7.17 -19.19
CA VAL A 67 25.83 6.30 -18.08
C VAL A 67 26.78 6.45 -16.88
N THR A 68 28.09 6.54 -17.13
CA THR A 68 29.09 6.78 -16.07
C THR A 68 28.88 8.12 -15.36
N SER A 69 28.59 9.18 -16.12
CA SER A 69 28.25 10.49 -15.57
C SER A 69 27.01 10.42 -14.67
N MET A 70 25.94 9.76 -15.14
CA MET A 70 24.74 9.54 -14.34
C MET A 70 25.00 8.70 -13.08
N ALA A 71 25.80 7.64 -13.19
CA ALA A 71 26.15 6.78 -12.05
C ALA A 71 26.86 7.54 -10.92
N LYS A 72 27.66 8.55 -11.28
CA LYS A 72 28.43 9.38 -10.32
C LYS A 72 27.63 10.55 -9.77
N THR A 73 26.87 11.25 -10.61
CA THR A 73 26.39 12.61 -10.28
C THR A 73 24.87 12.73 -10.16
N HIS A 74 24.10 11.76 -10.65
CA HIS A 74 22.64 11.90 -10.66
C HIS A 74 22.08 12.05 -9.23
N PRO A 75 21.16 12.99 -8.96
CA PRO A 75 20.71 13.27 -7.58
C PRO A 75 19.95 12.10 -6.94
N ALA A 76 19.21 11.31 -7.72
CA ALA A 76 18.50 10.12 -7.22
C ALA A 76 19.44 8.92 -7.06
N ALA A 77 19.44 8.30 -5.88
CA ALA A 77 20.29 7.15 -5.56
C ALA A 77 19.90 5.89 -6.36
N GLU A 78 18.62 5.74 -6.67
CA GLU A 78 18.05 4.63 -7.45
C GLU A 78 18.59 4.65 -8.88
N VAL A 79 18.70 5.84 -9.48
CA VAL A 79 19.28 6.03 -10.82
C VAL A 79 20.78 5.77 -10.79
N ARG A 80 21.50 6.28 -9.78
CA ARG A 80 22.95 6.00 -9.63
C ARG A 80 23.21 4.50 -9.53
N THR A 81 22.46 3.82 -8.67
CA THR A 81 22.57 2.37 -8.46
C THR A 81 22.23 1.59 -9.72
N SER A 82 21.14 1.95 -10.41
CA SER A 82 20.74 1.35 -11.68
C SER A 82 21.81 1.51 -12.77
N ALA A 83 22.39 2.71 -12.90
CA ALA A 83 23.48 2.98 -13.83
C ALA A 83 24.74 2.17 -13.53
N TRP A 84 25.13 2.06 -12.24
CA TRP A 84 26.25 1.19 -11.84
C TRP A 84 25.99 -0.29 -12.13
N ASN A 85 24.74 -0.75 -12.07
CA ASN A 85 24.40 -2.12 -12.41
C ASN A 85 24.48 -2.35 -13.92
N ALA A 86 24.04 -1.39 -14.74
CA ALA A 86 24.20 -1.45 -16.19
C ALA A 86 25.68 -1.48 -16.60
N LEU A 87 26.52 -0.62 -16.01
CA LEU A 87 27.97 -0.57 -16.25
C LEU A 87 28.72 -1.85 -15.83
N ARG A 88 28.19 -2.59 -14.85
CA ARG A 88 28.78 -3.84 -14.35
C ARG A 88 28.16 -5.10 -14.99
N SER A 89 27.22 -4.93 -15.91
CA SER A 89 26.55 -6.04 -16.57
C SER A 89 27.52 -6.82 -17.46
N SER A 90 27.47 -8.15 -17.41
CA SER A 90 28.26 -9.02 -18.31
C SER A 90 27.84 -8.89 -19.78
N ARG A 91 26.67 -8.31 -20.05
CA ARG A 91 26.17 -8.01 -21.41
C ARG A 91 26.85 -6.79 -22.05
N GLY A 92 27.69 -6.08 -21.31
CA GLY A 92 28.47 -4.95 -21.82
C GLY A 92 27.60 -3.85 -22.42
N ASP A 93 27.92 -3.44 -23.65
CA ASP A 93 27.34 -2.27 -24.30
C ASP A 93 25.86 -2.40 -24.62
N GLU A 94 25.36 -3.63 -24.84
CA GLU A 94 23.93 -3.88 -25.03
C GLU A 94 23.12 -3.47 -23.80
N ALA A 95 23.63 -3.74 -22.59
CA ALA A 95 22.94 -3.35 -21.36
C ALA A 95 22.91 -1.83 -21.18
N LEU A 96 23.93 -1.10 -21.67
CA LEU A 96 23.95 0.36 -21.63
C LEU A 96 22.96 0.97 -22.63
N ALA A 97 22.90 0.41 -23.84
CA ALA A 97 21.94 0.83 -24.87
C ALA A 97 20.49 0.59 -24.41
N GLU A 98 20.18 -0.60 -23.90
CA GLU A 98 18.86 -0.91 -23.33
C GLU A 98 18.51 -0.06 -22.12
N TRP A 99 19.50 0.27 -21.29
CA TRP A 99 19.27 1.12 -20.13
C TRP A 99 18.87 2.56 -20.55
N LEU A 100 19.46 3.08 -21.62
CA LEU A 100 19.12 4.40 -22.18
C LEU A 100 17.91 4.40 -23.11
N ALA A 101 17.49 3.24 -23.62
CA ALA A 101 16.35 3.15 -24.53
C ALA A 101 15.05 3.69 -23.89
N PRO A 102 14.11 4.25 -24.66
CA PRO A 102 12.82 4.70 -24.15
C PRO A 102 12.07 3.57 -23.43
N GLY A 103 11.63 3.82 -22.20
CA GLY A 103 11.00 2.79 -21.36
C GLY A 103 11.99 1.78 -20.75
N GLY A 104 13.29 1.96 -20.99
CA GLY A 104 14.37 1.13 -20.48
C GLY A 104 14.75 1.42 -19.03
N GLY A 105 15.94 0.95 -18.63
CA GLY A 105 16.40 0.95 -17.25
C GLY A 105 16.52 2.33 -16.59
N PHE A 106 16.80 3.38 -17.36
CA PHE A 106 16.85 4.76 -16.86
C PHE A 106 15.46 5.30 -16.50
N ASP A 107 14.47 5.13 -17.38
CA ASP A 107 13.10 5.57 -17.13
C ASP A 107 12.47 4.80 -15.97
N TYR A 108 12.70 3.48 -15.91
CA TYR A 108 12.28 2.67 -14.77
C TYR A 108 12.94 3.12 -13.45
N ALA A 109 14.24 3.44 -13.47
CA ALA A 109 14.93 3.94 -12.28
C ALA A 109 14.43 5.34 -11.83
N LYS A 110 14.11 6.22 -12.79
CA LYS A 110 13.46 7.50 -12.51
C LYS A 110 12.08 7.32 -11.88
N GLN A 111 11.28 6.39 -12.38
CA GLN A 111 9.97 6.09 -11.81
C GLN A 111 10.12 5.57 -10.38
N ARG A 112 10.98 4.58 -10.14
CA ARG A 112 11.26 4.08 -8.78
C ARG A 112 11.74 5.17 -7.82
N ALA A 113 12.55 6.13 -8.30
CA ALA A 113 12.97 7.26 -7.50
C ALA A 113 11.80 8.17 -7.13
N ARG A 114 10.88 8.44 -8.06
CA ARG A 114 9.65 9.20 -7.78
C ARG A 114 8.76 8.48 -6.77
N ASP A 115 8.54 7.18 -6.97
CA ASP A 115 7.71 6.35 -6.09
C ASP A 115 8.29 6.30 -4.67
N THR A 116 9.61 6.15 -4.55
CA THR A 116 10.29 6.13 -3.24
C THR A 116 10.14 7.47 -2.52
N ARG A 117 10.27 8.59 -3.23
CA ARG A 117 10.03 9.92 -2.65
C ARG A 117 8.57 10.09 -2.20
N ALA A 118 7.62 9.68 -3.03
CA ALA A 118 6.20 9.73 -2.70
C ALA A 118 5.90 8.89 -1.44
N ARG A 119 6.43 7.66 -1.35
CA ARG A 119 6.30 6.80 -0.17
C ARG A 119 6.92 7.42 1.08
N ASN A 120 8.13 7.97 0.98
CA ASN A 120 8.79 8.59 2.13
C ASN A 120 8.01 9.81 2.64
N ARG A 121 7.50 10.64 1.73
CA ARG A 121 6.63 11.78 2.07
C ARG A 121 5.35 11.30 2.75
N ALA A 122 4.64 10.33 2.16
CA ALA A 122 3.41 9.77 2.72
C ALA A 122 3.64 9.15 4.11
N PHE A 123 4.76 8.47 4.32
CA PHE A 123 5.15 7.97 5.64
C PHE A 123 5.29 9.10 6.65
N CYS A 124 5.99 10.17 6.31
CA CYS A 124 6.16 11.31 7.21
C CYS A 124 4.81 12.01 7.51
N GLU A 125 3.93 12.19 6.51
CA GLU A 125 2.58 12.75 6.69
C GLU A 125 1.75 11.89 7.65
N ARG A 126 1.78 10.58 7.47
CA ARG A 126 1.09 9.62 8.35
C ARG A 126 1.62 9.67 9.78
N VAL A 127 2.94 9.75 9.97
CA VAL A 127 3.54 9.87 11.30
C VAL A 127 3.06 11.14 11.99
N VAL A 128 3.03 12.29 11.30
CA VAL A 128 2.49 13.54 11.86
C VAL A 128 1.01 13.43 12.22
N ALA A 129 0.21 12.76 11.39
CA ALA A 129 -1.22 12.58 11.61
C ALA A 129 -1.53 11.65 12.81
N THR A 130 -0.74 10.60 12.99
CA THR A 130 -1.02 9.52 13.96
C THR A 130 -0.32 9.69 15.30
N HIS A 131 0.82 10.40 15.34
CA HIS A 131 1.58 10.61 16.57
C HIS A 131 1.18 11.95 17.20
N THR A 132 0.62 11.91 18.42
CA THR A 132 0.13 13.11 19.11
C THR A 132 1.25 13.87 19.81
N VAL A 133 1.09 15.20 19.98
CA VAL A 133 2.04 16.03 20.73
C VAL A 133 2.12 15.61 22.20
N GLY A 134 1.03 15.10 22.77
CA GLY A 134 0.99 14.68 24.18
C GLY A 134 1.75 13.39 24.46
N PHE A 135 1.83 12.49 23.48
CA PHE A 135 2.42 11.14 23.68
C PHE A 135 3.76 10.94 22.97
N SER A 136 3.91 11.45 21.75
CA SER A 136 5.13 11.28 20.94
C SER A 136 5.60 12.61 20.32
N PRO A 137 5.94 13.60 21.16
CA PRO A 137 6.35 14.92 20.70
C PRO A 137 7.60 14.89 19.82
N GLU A 138 8.62 14.08 20.16
CA GLU A 138 9.86 14.03 19.38
C GLU A 138 9.65 13.39 18.01
N VAL A 139 8.90 12.29 17.95
CA VAL A 139 8.56 11.63 16.68
C VAL A 139 7.77 12.57 15.78
N ARG A 140 6.72 13.21 16.31
CA ARG A 140 5.90 14.15 15.53
C ARG A 140 6.73 15.34 15.05
N ALA A 141 7.58 15.91 15.91
CA ALA A 141 8.44 17.03 15.54
C ALA A 141 9.50 16.65 14.50
N ALA A 142 10.10 15.46 14.62
CA ALA A 142 11.06 14.95 13.63
C ALA A 142 10.41 14.71 12.27
N ALA A 143 9.23 14.08 12.24
CA ALA A 143 8.45 13.88 11.01
C ALA A 143 8.06 15.23 10.37
N ALA A 144 7.58 16.19 11.17
CA ALA A 144 7.22 17.51 10.67
C ALA A 144 8.41 18.30 10.11
N ARG A 145 9.60 18.15 10.70
CA ARG A 145 10.85 18.70 10.15
C ARG A 145 11.21 18.03 8.83
N ALA A 146 11.13 16.70 8.76
CA ALA A 146 11.42 15.95 7.54
C ALA A 146 10.46 16.34 6.38
N LEU A 147 9.18 16.58 6.67
CA LEU A 147 8.20 17.05 5.67
C LEU A 147 8.51 18.42 5.09
N LYS A 148 9.00 19.34 5.93
CA LYS A 148 9.42 20.69 5.50
C LYS A 148 10.77 20.69 4.78
N GLY A 149 11.54 19.60 4.92
CA GLY A 149 12.85 19.43 4.32
C GLY A 149 12.80 18.88 2.89
N SER A 150 13.97 18.44 2.43
CA SER A 150 14.20 17.83 1.13
C SER A 150 13.78 16.35 1.10
N ALA A 151 13.75 15.76 -0.10
CA ALA A 151 13.57 14.31 -0.26
C ALA A 151 14.64 13.47 0.46
N ALA A 152 15.85 14.02 0.66
CA ALA A 152 16.91 13.37 1.41
C ALA A 152 16.60 13.37 2.92
N ASP A 153 16.02 14.45 3.44
CA ASP A 153 15.61 14.55 4.84
C ASP A 153 14.47 13.58 5.16
N GLN A 154 13.50 13.45 4.24
CA GLN A 154 12.43 12.46 4.32
C GLN A 154 13.00 11.03 4.33
N ALA A 155 13.94 10.73 3.44
CA ALA A 155 14.58 9.41 3.40
C ALA A 155 15.42 9.13 4.66
N ALA A 156 16.13 10.13 5.21
CA ALA A 156 16.89 9.99 6.44
C ALA A 156 15.99 9.70 7.64
N PHE A 157 14.85 10.42 7.72
CA PHE A 157 13.85 10.17 8.75
C PHE A 157 13.26 8.76 8.67
N VAL A 158 12.86 8.31 7.48
CA VAL A 158 12.34 6.95 7.27
C VAL A 158 13.37 5.88 7.65
N ARG A 159 14.64 6.09 7.29
CA ARG A 159 15.69 5.07 7.48
C ARG A 159 16.11 4.88 8.94
N THR A 160 16.31 5.97 9.69
CA THR A 160 16.76 5.89 11.09
C THR A 160 16.07 6.91 12.00
N GLY A 161 15.73 8.10 11.50
CA GLY A 161 15.22 9.19 12.33
C GLY A 161 13.89 8.88 13.05
N TYR A 162 13.03 8.03 12.48
CA TYR A 162 11.81 7.58 13.15
C TYR A 162 12.11 6.77 14.41
N ALA A 163 12.94 5.73 14.30
CA ALA A 163 13.31 4.86 15.42
C ALA A 163 14.08 5.64 16.50
N GLU A 164 15.00 6.52 16.09
CA GLU A 164 15.74 7.40 17.00
C GLU A 164 14.81 8.35 17.77
N ALA A 165 13.80 8.91 17.11
CA ALA A 165 12.82 9.76 17.77
C ALA A 165 11.92 8.97 18.72
N GLN A 166 11.48 7.75 18.35
CA GLN A 166 10.72 6.88 19.24
C GLN A 166 11.49 6.52 20.50
N GLN A 167 12.80 6.26 20.38
CA GLN A 167 13.66 5.98 21.52
C GLN A 167 13.75 7.19 22.46
N ARG A 168 13.83 8.41 21.92
CA ARG A 168 13.83 9.64 22.73
C ARG A 168 12.51 9.86 23.46
N ASP A 169 11.37 9.64 22.79
CA ASP A 169 10.05 9.71 23.42
C ASP A 169 9.89 8.64 24.53
N ARG A 170 10.38 7.42 24.32
CA ARG A 170 10.40 6.37 25.35
C ARG A 170 11.25 6.75 26.56
N ALA A 171 12.49 7.15 26.32
CA ALA A 171 13.40 7.54 27.40
C ALA A 171 12.87 8.74 28.22
N ALA A 172 12.22 9.70 27.57
CA ALA A 172 11.60 10.84 28.24
C ALA A 172 10.45 10.39 29.18
N ARG A 173 9.59 9.48 28.73
CA ARG A 173 8.50 8.92 29.57
C ARG A 173 9.04 8.09 30.73
N GLU A 174 10.06 7.28 30.50
CA GLU A 174 10.67 6.45 31.54
C GLU A 174 11.29 7.30 32.66
N ALA A 175 11.91 8.42 32.30
CA ALA A 175 12.55 9.36 33.23
C ALA A 175 11.55 10.28 33.97
N GLY A 176 10.36 10.50 33.42
CA GLY A 176 9.35 11.40 33.99
C GLY A 176 8.22 10.66 34.70
N GLU A 177 8.16 10.70 36.03
CA GLU A 177 7.02 10.15 36.79
C GLU A 177 5.66 10.78 36.41
N ARG A 178 5.67 12.03 35.94
CA ARG A 178 4.46 12.76 35.50
C ARG A 178 3.86 12.26 34.18
N GLN A 179 4.59 11.46 33.41
CA GLN A 179 4.16 10.99 32.09
C GLN A 179 3.85 9.49 32.04
N ARG A 180 4.16 8.75 33.11
CA ARG A 180 3.72 7.37 33.27
C ARG A 180 2.21 7.39 33.45
N LEU A 181 1.51 6.80 32.49
CA LEU A 181 0.07 6.64 32.57
C LEU A 181 -0.16 5.30 33.26
N GLU A 182 -0.95 5.32 34.33
CA GLU A 182 -1.30 4.06 34.98
C GLU A 182 -2.13 3.24 33.99
N VAL A 183 -1.61 2.07 33.60
CA VAL A 183 -2.31 1.13 32.74
C VAL A 183 -3.18 0.26 33.64
N ALA A 184 -4.48 0.48 33.61
CA ALA A 184 -5.43 -0.30 34.37
C ALA A 184 -5.58 -1.72 33.78
N ALA A 185 -6.09 -2.66 34.58
CA ALA A 185 -6.46 -3.98 34.09
C ALA A 185 -7.47 -3.89 32.93
N GLY A 186 -8.40 -2.95 33.00
CA GLY A 186 -9.38 -2.68 31.95
C GLY A 186 -8.76 -2.25 30.63
N ASP A 187 -7.66 -1.49 30.65
CA ASP A 187 -6.94 -1.09 29.44
C ASP A 187 -6.33 -2.30 28.74
N ARG A 188 -5.67 -3.18 29.49
CA ARG A 188 -5.11 -4.42 28.96
C ARG A 188 -6.18 -5.34 28.39
N ASP A 189 -7.33 -5.43 29.06
CA ASP A 189 -8.46 -6.23 28.57
C ASP A 189 -9.06 -5.62 27.30
N PHE A 190 -9.14 -4.29 27.19
CA PHE A 190 -9.51 -3.62 25.95
C PHE A 190 -8.55 -3.97 24.82
N VAL A 191 -7.24 -3.82 25.02
CA VAL A 191 -6.23 -4.17 23.99
C VAL A 191 -6.32 -5.65 23.63
N ARG A 192 -6.57 -6.54 24.60
CA ARG A 192 -6.75 -7.97 24.32
C ARG A 192 -7.95 -8.23 23.41
N ALA A 193 -9.10 -7.66 23.77
CA ALA A 193 -10.31 -7.78 22.96
C ALA A 193 -10.10 -7.26 21.54
N ARG A 194 -9.35 -6.17 21.37
CA ARG A 194 -8.95 -5.66 20.05
C ARG A 194 -8.08 -6.67 19.30
N GLY A 195 -7.05 -7.21 19.93
CA GLY A 195 -6.17 -8.21 19.31
C GLY A 195 -6.90 -9.47 18.84
N GLU A 196 -7.95 -9.87 19.54
CA GLU A 196 -8.74 -11.08 19.23
C GLU A 196 -9.79 -10.84 18.14
N SER A 197 -10.49 -9.71 18.19
CA SER A 197 -11.78 -9.55 17.49
C SER A 197 -11.99 -8.21 16.79
N ASP A 198 -11.01 -7.30 16.77
CA ASP A 198 -11.16 -6.05 16.04
C ASP A 198 -11.42 -6.32 14.54
N PRO A 199 -12.35 -5.62 13.86
CA PRO A 199 -12.60 -5.83 12.44
C PRO A 199 -11.42 -5.38 11.55
N GLY A 200 -10.62 -4.40 12.00
CA GLY A 200 -9.40 -3.94 11.33
C GLY A 200 -8.22 -4.86 11.58
N GLU A 201 -7.55 -5.31 10.52
CA GLU A 201 -6.40 -6.22 10.63
C GLU A 201 -5.20 -5.54 11.28
N GLN A 202 -4.91 -4.31 10.90
CA GLN A 202 -3.74 -3.57 11.37
C GLN A 202 -3.92 -3.16 12.83
N VAL A 203 -5.14 -2.81 13.25
CA VAL A 203 -5.48 -2.65 14.67
C VAL A 203 -5.28 -3.95 15.45
N ARG A 204 -5.76 -5.11 14.94
CA ARG A 204 -5.51 -6.42 15.59
C ARG A 204 -4.01 -6.69 15.77
N VAL A 205 -3.22 -6.44 14.72
CA VAL A 205 -1.75 -6.66 14.75
C VAL A 205 -1.09 -5.74 15.78
N ALA A 206 -1.44 -4.45 15.79
CA ALA A 206 -0.91 -3.50 16.76
C ALA A 206 -1.26 -3.90 18.21
N ALA A 207 -2.50 -4.34 18.45
CA ALA A 207 -2.95 -4.79 19.76
C ALA A 207 -2.22 -6.07 20.22
N ARG A 208 -2.07 -7.06 19.33
CA ARG A 208 -1.29 -8.29 19.63
C ARG A 208 0.17 -7.98 19.91
N TRP A 209 0.76 -7.03 19.20
CA TRP A 209 2.13 -6.60 19.44
C TRP A 209 2.30 -5.97 20.83
N ALA A 210 1.34 -5.14 21.25
CA ALA A 210 1.34 -4.51 22.57
C ALA A 210 1.19 -5.52 23.73
N LEU A 211 0.64 -6.71 23.45
CA LEU A 211 0.45 -7.81 24.41
C LEU A 211 1.36 -9.02 24.16
N ARG A 212 2.42 -8.86 23.35
CA ARG A 212 3.35 -9.94 23.04
C ARG A 212 4.03 -10.49 24.31
N PRO A 213 4.54 -11.74 24.31
CA PRO A 213 5.29 -12.26 25.44
C PRO A 213 6.46 -11.33 25.83
N GLY A 214 6.50 -10.94 27.12
CA GLY A 214 7.50 -10.00 27.64
C GLY A 214 7.12 -8.51 27.50
N ALA A 215 5.93 -8.19 26.99
CA ALA A 215 5.41 -6.82 26.99
C ALA A 215 5.13 -6.32 28.42
N ALA A 216 5.28 -5.01 28.61
CA ALA A 216 5.01 -4.29 29.86
C ALA A 216 4.01 -3.14 29.63
N ASP A 217 3.66 -2.42 30.70
CA ASP A 217 2.73 -1.27 30.61
C ASP A 217 3.11 -0.23 29.56
N PRO A 218 4.39 0.13 29.36
CA PRO A 218 4.78 1.05 28.30
C PRO A 218 4.39 0.60 26.89
N ASP A 219 4.29 -0.72 26.63
CA ASP A 219 3.83 -1.24 25.32
C ASP A 219 2.33 -1.04 25.12
N VAL A 220 1.55 -1.17 26.20
CA VAL A 220 0.11 -0.89 26.20
C VAL A 220 -0.12 0.61 26.03
N GLU A 221 0.59 1.45 26.78
CA GLU A 221 0.57 2.90 26.57
C GLU A 221 0.88 3.28 25.11
N GLU A 222 1.88 2.63 24.51
CA GLU A 222 2.32 2.86 23.13
C GLU A 222 1.22 2.52 22.11
N PHE A 223 0.44 1.48 22.37
CA PHE A 223 -0.75 1.17 21.60
C PHE A 223 -1.79 2.30 21.66
N PHE A 224 -2.15 2.77 22.85
CA PHE A 224 -3.10 3.89 22.99
C PHE A 224 -2.56 5.19 22.39
N GLY A 225 -1.27 5.43 22.52
CA GLY A 225 -0.62 6.67 22.10
C GLY A 225 -0.44 6.84 20.60
N TYR A 226 -0.15 5.76 19.86
CA TYR A 226 -0.11 5.81 18.39
C TYR A 226 -0.51 4.50 17.70
N GLY A 227 -0.31 3.31 18.31
CA GLY A 227 -0.57 2.03 17.65
C GLY A 227 -2.01 1.87 17.17
N TRP A 228 -2.96 2.35 17.97
CA TRP A 228 -4.39 2.42 17.66
C TRP A 228 -4.67 3.29 16.44
N ALA A 229 -4.24 4.55 16.47
CA ALA A 229 -4.47 5.50 15.37
C ALA A 229 -3.74 5.09 14.08
N ALA A 230 -2.52 4.56 14.19
CA ALA A 230 -1.76 4.08 13.05
C ALA A 230 -2.40 2.84 12.43
N GLY A 231 -2.82 1.86 13.25
CA GLY A 231 -3.54 0.67 12.78
C GLY A 231 -4.82 1.06 12.06
N ALA A 232 -5.65 1.90 12.69
CA ALA A 232 -6.92 2.36 12.12
C ALA A 232 -6.74 3.08 10.76
N ALA A 233 -5.74 3.95 10.66
CA ALA A 233 -5.40 4.65 9.42
C ALA A 233 -4.99 3.68 8.31
N LEU A 234 -4.19 2.66 8.63
CA LEU A 234 -3.76 1.65 7.66
C LEU A 234 -4.91 0.74 7.22
N ASP A 235 -5.82 0.36 8.13
CA ASP A 235 -7.00 -0.43 7.79
C ASP A 235 -7.92 0.31 6.82
N LEU A 236 -8.16 1.61 7.06
CA LEU A 236 -8.95 2.44 6.16
C LEU A 236 -8.28 2.63 4.79
N GLU A 237 -6.96 2.85 4.76
CA GLU A 237 -6.22 2.96 3.49
C GLU A 237 -6.25 1.64 2.70
N ALA A 238 -6.00 0.51 3.36
CA ALA A 238 -6.06 -0.81 2.74
C ALA A 238 -7.44 -1.09 2.13
N TYR A 239 -8.51 -0.75 2.86
CA TYR A 239 -9.87 -0.81 2.35
C TYR A 239 -10.04 0.05 1.09
N ARG A 240 -9.68 1.34 1.15
CA ARG A 240 -9.84 2.28 0.03
C ARG A 240 -9.08 1.83 -1.22
N THR A 241 -7.83 1.37 -1.05
CA THR A 241 -7.02 0.85 -2.16
C THR A 241 -7.69 -0.36 -2.79
N ARG A 242 -8.09 -1.37 -2.00
CA ARG A 242 -8.76 -2.58 -2.51
C ARG A 242 -10.03 -2.23 -3.29
N VAL A 243 -10.86 -1.34 -2.75
CA VAL A 243 -12.11 -0.92 -3.39
C VAL A 243 -11.85 -0.16 -4.69
N ALA A 244 -10.89 0.77 -4.70
CA ALA A 244 -10.53 1.54 -5.89
C ALA A 244 -9.94 0.67 -7.01
N ASP A 245 -9.08 -0.30 -6.67
CA ASP A 245 -8.51 -1.24 -7.64
C ASP A 245 -9.60 -2.12 -8.26
N ALA A 246 -10.48 -2.67 -7.42
CA ALA A 246 -11.61 -3.46 -7.88
C ALA A 246 -12.55 -2.65 -8.79
N GLU A 247 -12.82 -1.39 -8.43
CA GLU A 247 -13.70 -0.51 -9.21
C GLU A 247 -13.09 -0.09 -10.55
N THR A 248 -11.78 0.15 -10.59
CA THR A 248 -11.05 0.42 -11.83
C THR A 248 -11.19 -0.74 -12.81
N MET A 249 -10.99 -1.97 -12.32
CA MET A 249 -11.14 -3.17 -13.14
C MET A 249 -12.58 -3.38 -13.62
N ARG A 250 -13.57 -3.13 -12.75
CA ARG A 250 -14.99 -3.21 -13.11
C ARG A 250 -15.37 -2.20 -14.19
N HIS A 251 -14.94 -0.94 -14.09
CA HIS A 251 -15.21 0.08 -15.11
C HIS A 251 -14.51 -0.20 -16.44
N HIS A 252 -13.27 -0.66 -16.41
CA HIS A 252 -12.56 -1.05 -17.62
C HIS A 252 -13.32 -2.16 -18.38
N THR A 253 -13.72 -3.21 -17.65
CA THR A 253 -14.51 -4.32 -18.20
C THR A 253 -15.84 -3.82 -18.76
N LEU A 254 -16.55 -2.97 -18.02
CA LEU A 254 -17.81 -2.38 -18.47
C LEU A 254 -17.64 -1.59 -19.78
N THR A 255 -16.58 -0.80 -19.92
CA THR A 255 -16.32 -0.03 -21.13
C THR A 255 -16.13 -0.94 -22.35
N LEU A 256 -15.41 -2.05 -22.20
CA LEU A 256 -15.24 -3.02 -23.27
C LEU A 256 -16.57 -3.68 -23.66
N LEU A 257 -17.34 -4.15 -22.68
CA LEU A 257 -18.62 -4.83 -22.90
C LEU A 257 -19.65 -3.88 -23.54
N VAL A 258 -19.74 -2.63 -23.09
CA VAL A 258 -20.66 -1.64 -23.68
C VAL A 258 -20.26 -1.32 -25.12
N ARG A 259 -18.96 -1.21 -25.42
CA ARG A 259 -18.49 -1.01 -26.80
C ARG A 259 -18.87 -2.18 -27.70
N GLU A 260 -18.73 -3.41 -27.21
CA GLU A 260 -19.13 -4.62 -27.93
C GLU A 260 -20.64 -4.67 -28.16
N ALA A 261 -21.44 -4.46 -27.11
CA ALA A 261 -22.89 -4.49 -27.20
C ALA A 261 -23.46 -3.42 -28.15
N THR A 262 -22.91 -2.20 -28.10
CA THR A 262 -23.32 -1.12 -29.00
C THR A 262 -22.91 -1.38 -30.45
N ALA A 263 -21.73 -1.96 -30.69
CA ALA A 263 -21.32 -2.37 -32.03
C ALA A 263 -22.19 -3.50 -32.59
N ALA A 264 -22.51 -4.50 -31.77
CA ALA A 264 -23.39 -5.60 -32.14
C ALA A 264 -24.82 -5.12 -32.44
N GLU A 265 -25.37 -4.21 -31.62
CA GLU A 265 -26.69 -3.59 -31.86
C GLU A 265 -26.70 -2.79 -33.17
N ALA A 266 -25.65 -2.01 -33.46
CA ALA A 266 -25.52 -1.29 -34.72
C ALA A 266 -25.43 -2.22 -35.94
N ALA A 267 -24.72 -3.36 -35.81
CA ALA A 267 -24.56 -4.33 -36.89
C ALA A 267 -25.87 -5.04 -37.29
N VAL A 268 -26.91 -4.99 -36.45
CA VAL A 268 -28.25 -5.48 -36.82
C VAL A 268 -28.79 -4.71 -38.04
N GLN A 269 -28.47 -3.42 -38.15
CA GLN A 269 -28.87 -2.60 -39.29
C GLN A 269 -28.00 -2.97 -40.51
N GLY A 270 -28.58 -3.75 -41.44
CA GLY A 270 -27.90 -4.17 -42.67
C GLY A 270 -27.28 -5.58 -42.60
N ALA A 271 -27.52 -6.34 -41.53
CA ALA A 271 -27.14 -7.75 -41.48
C ALA A 271 -27.91 -8.58 -42.52
N ALA A 272 -27.18 -9.37 -43.31
CA ALA A 272 -27.79 -10.34 -44.22
C ALA A 272 -28.62 -11.41 -43.47
N ASP A 273 -28.18 -11.77 -42.25
CA ASP A 273 -28.91 -12.60 -41.31
C ASP A 273 -29.26 -11.78 -40.06
N ALA A 274 -30.40 -11.09 -40.13
CA ALA A 274 -30.87 -10.23 -39.05
C ALA A 274 -31.18 -11.02 -37.76
N ALA A 275 -31.57 -12.30 -37.86
CA ALA A 275 -31.85 -13.12 -36.68
C ALA A 275 -30.56 -13.42 -35.91
N ARG A 276 -29.51 -13.83 -36.61
CA ARG A 276 -28.19 -14.06 -36.00
C ARG A 276 -27.61 -12.78 -35.40
N ALA A 277 -27.69 -11.65 -36.11
CA ALA A 277 -27.18 -10.37 -35.61
C ALA A 277 -27.91 -9.91 -34.34
N ARG A 278 -29.24 -10.08 -34.29
CA ARG A 278 -30.02 -9.80 -33.06
C ARG A 278 -29.61 -10.68 -31.90
N ALA A 279 -29.45 -11.99 -32.13
CA ALA A 279 -29.01 -12.92 -31.09
C ALA A 279 -27.58 -12.61 -30.57
N GLU A 280 -26.71 -12.03 -31.40
CA GLU A 280 -25.41 -11.54 -30.97
C GLU A 280 -25.50 -10.25 -30.14
N ALA A 281 -26.29 -9.28 -30.59
CA ALA A 281 -26.54 -8.05 -29.84
C ALA A 281 -27.20 -8.31 -28.48
N GLU A 282 -28.17 -9.23 -28.43
CA GLU A 282 -28.81 -9.68 -27.20
C GLU A 282 -27.80 -10.30 -26.23
N ARG A 283 -26.95 -11.23 -26.70
CA ARG A 283 -25.89 -11.84 -25.88
C ARG A 283 -24.91 -10.81 -25.34
N ALA A 284 -24.52 -9.83 -26.16
CA ALA A 284 -23.60 -8.79 -25.73
C ALA A 284 -24.22 -7.87 -24.66
N TRP A 285 -25.48 -7.47 -24.81
CA TRP A 285 -26.20 -6.72 -23.77
C TRP A 285 -26.42 -7.54 -22.48
N LYS A 286 -26.69 -8.84 -22.62
CA LYS A 286 -26.76 -9.75 -21.48
C LYS A 286 -25.43 -9.83 -20.70
N ALA A 287 -24.29 -9.84 -21.40
CA ALA A 287 -22.98 -9.80 -20.73
C ALA A 287 -22.78 -8.48 -19.95
N VAL A 288 -23.27 -7.35 -20.47
CA VAL A 288 -23.26 -6.06 -19.74
C VAL A 288 -24.12 -6.15 -18.48
N SER A 289 -25.33 -6.72 -18.56
CA SER A 289 -26.22 -6.83 -17.41
C SER A 289 -25.66 -7.77 -16.34
N GLU A 290 -25.15 -8.94 -16.72
CA GLU A 290 -24.51 -9.88 -15.79
C GLU A 290 -23.31 -9.26 -15.05
N HIS A 291 -22.45 -8.52 -15.77
CA HIS A 291 -21.33 -7.79 -15.17
C HIS A 291 -21.79 -6.69 -14.20
N ALA A 292 -22.78 -5.89 -14.61
CA ALA A 292 -23.33 -4.84 -13.77
C ALA A 292 -24.01 -5.39 -12.52
N GLU A 293 -24.68 -6.54 -12.62
CA GLU A 293 -25.30 -7.21 -11.48
C GLU A 293 -24.26 -7.75 -10.49
N ALA A 294 -23.19 -8.38 -11.00
CA ALA A 294 -22.09 -8.84 -10.18
C ALA A 294 -21.40 -7.68 -9.45
N ALA A 295 -21.18 -6.56 -10.14
CA ALA A 295 -20.65 -5.33 -9.54
C ALA A 295 -21.57 -4.79 -8.44
N ARG A 296 -22.89 -4.75 -8.69
CA ARG A 296 -23.89 -4.33 -7.69
C ARG A 296 -23.85 -5.20 -6.43
N ARG A 297 -23.75 -6.53 -6.57
CA ARG A 297 -23.62 -7.45 -5.42
C ARG A 297 -22.33 -7.19 -4.64
N GLY A 298 -21.20 -7.03 -5.34
CA GLY A 298 -19.94 -6.66 -4.70
C GLY A 298 -20.04 -5.37 -3.89
N TRP A 299 -20.69 -4.34 -4.44
CA TRP A 299 -20.90 -3.08 -3.69
C TRP A 299 -21.84 -3.21 -2.49
N ALA A 300 -22.78 -4.15 -2.50
CA ALA A 300 -23.60 -4.44 -1.31
C ALA A 300 -22.76 -5.04 -0.17
N GLU A 301 -21.78 -5.89 -0.48
CA GLU A 301 -20.82 -6.40 0.49
C GLU A 301 -19.94 -5.28 1.06
N GLU A 302 -19.46 -4.37 0.21
CA GLU A 302 -18.68 -3.21 0.65
C GLU A 302 -19.49 -2.24 1.53
N GLN A 303 -20.78 -2.03 1.23
CA GLN A 303 -21.68 -1.27 2.11
C GLN A 303 -21.81 -1.92 3.49
N ALA A 304 -22.02 -3.23 3.53
CA ALA A 304 -22.13 -3.96 4.81
C ALA A 304 -20.83 -3.86 5.62
N ALA A 305 -19.67 -3.98 4.97
CA ALA A 305 -18.36 -3.84 5.61
C ALA A 305 -18.13 -2.42 6.15
N ALA A 306 -18.42 -1.38 5.36
CA ALA A 306 -18.28 0.01 5.77
C ALA A 306 -19.23 0.38 6.91
N ALA A 307 -20.48 -0.10 6.87
CA ALA A 307 -21.45 0.09 7.94
C ALA A 307 -21.01 -0.58 9.25
N ALA A 308 -20.52 -1.83 9.18
CA ALA A 308 -20.01 -2.54 10.36
C ALA A 308 -18.81 -1.82 10.99
N GLN A 309 -17.90 -1.27 10.16
CA GLN A 309 -16.80 -0.44 10.64
C GLN A 309 -17.31 0.86 11.27
N ALA A 310 -18.21 1.59 10.62
CA ALA A 310 -18.76 2.84 11.16
C ALA A 310 -19.41 2.63 12.54
N GLU A 311 -20.21 1.57 12.71
CA GLU A 311 -20.82 1.21 13.99
C GLU A 311 -19.81 0.77 15.03
N HIS A 312 -18.78 0.01 14.62
CA HIS A 312 -17.67 -0.34 15.51
C HIS A 312 -16.96 0.91 16.07
N TRP A 313 -16.60 1.84 15.19
CA TRP A 313 -15.94 3.09 15.58
C TRP A 313 -16.83 3.98 16.43
N ARG A 314 -18.14 4.00 16.16
CA ARG A 314 -19.14 4.66 17.01
C ARG A 314 -19.17 4.06 18.41
N ALA A 315 -19.19 2.73 18.54
CA ALA A 315 -19.20 2.06 19.83
C ALA A 315 -17.94 2.36 20.65
N VAL A 316 -16.77 2.36 20.00
CA VAL A 316 -15.51 2.74 20.66
C VAL A 316 -15.51 4.21 21.09
N ALA A 317 -16.00 5.12 20.24
CA ALA A 317 -16.11 6.54 20.59
C ALA A 317 -17.05 6.80 21.78
N LEU A 318 -18.12 6.01 21.94
CA LEU A 318 -18.99 6.08 23.11
C LEU A 318 -18.26 5.57 24.36
N LEU A 319 -17.66 4.38 24.29
CA LEU A 319 -16.89 3.79 25.39
C LEU A 319 -15.79 4.73 25.89
N SER A 320 -15.08 5.38 24.98
CA SER A 320 -13.94 6.24 25.31
C SER A 320 -14.36 7.59 25.90
N ARG A 321 -15.59 8.06 25.66
CA ARG A 321 -16.13 9.29 26.27
C ARG A 321 -16.53 9.10 27.73
N ASP A 322 -16.94 7.89 28.09
CA ASP A 322 -17.33 7.55 29.46
C ASP A 322 -16.11 7.36 30.38
N SER A 323 -14.90 7.25 29.81
CA SER A 323 -13.64 7.18 30.56
C SER A 323 -13.06 8.57 30.85
N ALA A 324 -12.72 8.83 32.12
CA ALA A 324 -12.02 10.05 32.54
C ALA A 324 -10.49 9.94 32.37
N GLU A 325 -9.98 8.77 31.99
CA GLU A 325 -8.55 8.48 31.97
C GLU A 325 -7.84 9.13 30.77
N GLN A 326 -6.60 9.53 31.00
CA GLN A 326 -5.80 10.27 30.02
C GLN A 326 -5.47 9.43 28.77
N LEU A 327 -5.31 8.10 28.92
CA LEU A 327 -5.06 7.16 27.80
C LEU A 327 -6.21 7.16 26.79
N TRP A 328 -7.45 7.22 27.27
CA TRP A 328 -8.66 7.14 26.46
C TRP A 328 -8.92 8.40 25.62
N LYS A 329 -8.31 9.55 25.96
CA LYS A 329 -8.44 10.77 25.16
C LYS A 329 -7.91 10.61 23.73
N ALA A 330 -6.82 9.87 23.55
CA ALA A 330 -6.26 9.60 22.22
C ALA A 330 -7.18 8.66 21.40
N VAL A 331 -7.83 7.70 22.09
CA VAL A 331 -8.80 6.79 21.49
C VAL A 331 -10.05 7.53 21.03
N SER A 332 -10.60 8.42 21.86
CA SER A 332 -11.81 9.20 21.53
C SER A 332 -11.66 9.98 20.22
N GLY A 333 -10.60 10.78 20.10
CA GLY A 333 -10.39 11.59 18.89
C GLY A 333 -10.19 10.73 17.63
N THR A 334 -9.44 9.64 17.75
CA THR A 334 -9.25 8.67 16.65
C THR A 334 -10.58 8.03 16.26
N ALA A 335 -11.36 7.59 17.24
CA ALA A 335 -12.59 6.87 17.00
C ALA A 335 -13.66 7.74 16.35
N GLU A 336 -13.77 9.01 16.74
CA GLU A 336 -14.66 9.98 16.10
C GLU A 336 -14.26 10.24 14.65
N SER A 337 -12.96 10.51 14.40
CA SER A 337 -12.48 10.75 13.04
C SER A 337 -12.67 9.53 12.14
N HIS A 338 -12.46 8.31 12.65
CA HIS A 338 -12.64 7.09 11.87
C HIS A 338 -14.11 6.74 11.66
N ARG A 339 -14.98 6.98 12.63
CA ARG A 339 -16.44 6.88 12.44
C ARG A 339 -16.88 7.73 11.24
N ASP A 340 -16.47 8.99 11.21
CA ASP A 340 -16.87 9.91 10.14
C ASP A 340 -16.27 9.50 8.78
N ALA A 341 -15.02 9.03 8.78
CA ALA A 341 -14.39 8.51 7.56
C ALA A 341 -15.12 7.28 7.00
N TRP A 342 -15.46 6.29 7.84
CA TRP A 342 -16.19 5.10 7.43
C TRP A 342 -17.64 5.40 7.03
N ALA A 343 -18.29 6.37 7.66
CA ALA A 343 -19.58 6.88 7.18
C ALA A 343 -19.47 7.49 5.78
N GLY A 344 -18.37 8.18 5.48
CA GLY A 344 -18.05 8.66 4.13
C GLY A 344 -17.87 7.52 3.12
N GLU A 345 -17.18 6.44 3.52
CA GLU A 345 -17.02 5.24 2.68
C GLU A 345 -18.36 4.55 2.41
N LEU A 346 -19.24 4.45 3.41
CA LEU A 346 -20.59 3.91 3.25
C LEU A 346 -21.40 4.71 2.21
N ALA A 347 -21.41 6.04 2.34
CA ALA A 347 -22.08 6.91 1.36
C ALA A 347 -21.46 6.79 -0.06
N GLY A 348 -20.15 6.54 -0.14
CA GLY A 348 -19.46 6.23 -1.39
C GLY A 348 -19.94 4.93 -2.03
N ALA A 349 -20.05 3.88 -1.21
CA ALA A 349 -20.52 2.56 -1.63
C ALA A 349 -22.00 2.56 -2.06
N GLU A 350 -22.84 3.39 -1.43
CA GLU A 350 -24.22 3.64 -1.86
C GLU A 350 -24.29 4.25 -3.26
N ARG A 351 -23.49 5.30 -3.53
CA ARG A 351 -23.44 5.95 -4.86
C ARG A 351 -22.96 4.98 -5.94
N ALA A 352 -21.94 4.18 -5.65
CA ALA A 352 -21.43 3.22 -6.61
C ALA A 352 -22.45 2.11 -6.89
N SER A 353 -23.12 1.58 -5.87
CA SER A 353 -24.21 0.60 -6.04
C SER A 353 -25.36 1.17 -6.90
N ALA A 354 -25.73 2.43 -6.69
CA ALA A 354 -26.74 3.10 -7.52
C ALA A 354 -26.31 3.22 -8.99
N PHE A 355 -25.03 3.53 -9.26
CA PHE A 355 -24.48 3.53 -10.61
C PHE A 355 -24.59 2.15 -11.27
N TRP A 356 -24.15 1.09 -10.58
CA TRP A 356 -24.18 -0.27 -11.13
C TRP A 356 -25.61 -0.78 -11.33
N LYS A 357 -26.55 -0.40 -10.46
CA LYS A 357 -27.98 -0.63 -10.70
C LYS A 357 -28.46 0.05 -11.98
N ALA A 358 -28.15 1.33 -12.18
CA ALA A 358 -28.56 2.05 -13.39
C ALA A 358 -27.96 1.42 -14.67
N MET A 359 -26.72 0.95 -14.60
CA MET A 359 -26.09 0.22 -15.72
C MET A 359 -26.74 -1.13 -15.99
N PHE A 360 -27.13 -1.87 -14.94
CA PHE A 360 -27.90 -3.11 -15.08
C PHE A 360 -29.24 -2.85 -15.79
N ASP A 361 -30.01 -1.87 -15.30
CA ASP A 361 -31.32 -1.52 -15.86
C ASP A 361 -31.19 -1.12 -17.35
N ARG A 362 -30.20 -0.28 -17.69
CA ARG A 362 -29.90 0.11 -19.08
C ARG A 362 -29.52 -1.07 -19.97
N ALA A 363 -28.81 -2.05 -19.44
CA ALA A 363 -28.42 -3.24 -20.19
C ALA A 363 -29.64 -4.15 -20.46
N GLN A 364 -30.56 -4.27 -19.50
CA GLN A 364 -31.84 -4.98 -19.71
C GLN A 364 -32.72 -4.29 -20.77
N ASP A 365 -32.72 -2.95 -20.80
CA ASP A 365 -33.39 -2.21 -21.87
C ASP A 365 -32.76 -2.52 -23.24
N GLY A 366 -31.43 -2.64 -23.31
CA GLY A 366 -30.71 -3.03 -24.53
C GLY A 366 -31.03 -4.46 -25.00
N GLU A 367 -31.07 -5.41 -24.08
CA GLU A 367 -31.50 -6.78 -24.34
C GLU A 367 -32.94 -6.80 -24.88
N SER A 368 -33.84 -6.03 -24.28
CA SER A 368 -35.24 -5.95 -24.71
C SER A 368 -35.40 -5.34 -26.11
N ARG A 369 -34.66 -4.26 -26.42
CA ARG A 369 -34.68 -3.64 -27.76
C ARG A 369 -34.16 -4.56 -28.87
N THR A 370 -33.19 -5.42 -28.55
CA THR A 370 -32.58 -6.30 -29.55
C THR A 370 -33.42 -7.54 -29.85
N ARG A 371 -34.28 -7.96 -28.90
CA ARG A 371 -35.27 -9.04 -29.10
C ARG A 371 -36.43 -8.67 -30.04
N GLY A 372 -36.79 -7.39 -30.11
CA GLY A 372 -37.83 -6.87 -31.01
C GLY A 372 -39.16 -6.62 -30.32
#